data_AF-A0A0B7NU47-F1
#
_entry.id   AF-A0A0B7NU47-F1
#
_cell.length_a   1.000
_cell.length_b   1.000
_cell.length_c   1.000
_cell.angle_alpha   90.00
_cell.angle_beta   90.00
_cell.angle_gamma   90.00
#
_symmetry.space_group_name_H-M   'P 1'
#
loop_
_entity.id
_entity.type
_entity.pdbx_description
1 polymer ?
#
loop_
_entity_poly.entity_id
_entity_poly.type
_entity_poly.pdbx_seq_one_letter_code
_entity_poly.pdbx_strand_id
1 'polypeptide(L)'
;MSLTELSNELSKSFDACLESILSDPQQKEQEEETNGGLDAQLATLKSSFLEIENQLKEIRLKALGSKELSVTESNKLLKRDIDIKKSTIAKYATKIETWEKELPVLKENSEKAVALRTDGTDFDSDIVVVPETITTDPETTAKDNHAADDNDEDEDVEFEEV
;
A
#
# COMPACT_ATOMS: atom_id res chain seq x y z
N MET A 1 35.55 3.86 8.66
CA MET A 1 35.33 2.43 8.40
C MET A 1 33.93 2.22 7.86
N SER A 2 33.84 1.66 6.66
CA SER A 2 32.58 1.18 6.08
C SER A 2 32.33 -0.28 6.47
N LEU A 3 31.09 -0.76 6.28
CA LEU A 3 30.76 -2.18 6.49
C LEU A 3 31.55 -3.10 5.55
N THR A 4 31.84 -2.65 4.33
CA THR A 4 32.64 -3.39 3.36
C THR A 4 34.09 -3.53 3.78
N GLU A 5 34.67 -2.51 4.42
CA GLU A 5 36.02 -2.58 4.99
C GLU A 5 36.09 -3.59 6.14
N LEU A 6 35.11 -3.58 7.06
CA LEU A 6 34.99 -4.56 8.15
C LEU A 6 34.89 -6.01 7.65
N SER A 7 34.07 -6.23 6.62
CA SER A 7 33.89 -7.56 6.03
C SER A 7 35.18 -8.08 5.41
N ASN A 8 35.94 -7.21 4.75
CA ASN A 8 37.22 -7.57 4.14
C ASN A 8 38.28 -7.88 5.22
N GLU A 9 38.26 -7.16 6.34
CA GLU A 9 39.17 -7.39 7.46
C GLU A 9 38.89 -8.71 8.18
N LEU A 10 37.61 -9.05 8.41
CA LEU A 10 37.22 -10.35 8.95
C LEU A 10 37.63 -11.51 8.02
N SER A 11 37.42 -11.35 6.71
CA SER A 11 37.79 -12.38 5.73
C SER A 11 39.30 -12.62 5.75
N LYS A 12 40.10 -11.55 5.79
CA LYS A 12 41.57 -11.64 5.86
C LYS A 12 42.07 -12.30 7.14
N SER A 13 41.48 -11.95 8.29
CA SER A 13 41.90 -12.55 9.57
C SER A 13 41.53 -14.04 9.63
N PHE A 14 40.39 -14.41 9.05
CA PHE A 14 39.98 -15.80 8.91
C PHE A 14 40.88 -16.58 7.95
N ASP A 15 41.18 -16.02 6.77
CA ASP A 15 42.05 -16.63 5.77
C ASP A 15 43.47 -16.84 6.33
N ALA A 16 44.01 -15.86 7.06
CA ALA A 16 45.31 -15.99 7.72
C ALA A 16 45.34 -17.12 8.78
N CYS A 17 44.25 -17.28 9.54
CA CYS A 17 44.14 -18.36 10.51
C CYS A 17 44.03 -19.73 9.82
N LEU A 18 43.32 -19.82 8.70
CA LEU A 18 43.22 -21.05 7.91
C LEU A 18 44.56 -21.41 7.25
N GLU A 19 45.28 -20.42 6.72
CA GLU A 19 46.58 -20.61 6.08
C GLU A 19 47.57 -21.27 7.04
N SER A 20 47.67 -20.80 8.29
CA SER A 20 48.53 -21.43 9.30
C SER A 20 48.07 -22.83 9.75
N ILE A 21 46.77 -23.10 9.79
CA ILE A 21 46.27 -24.45 10.08
C ILE A 21 46.73 -25.44 9.00
N LEU A 22 46.72 -24.99 7.74
CA LEU A 22 47.01 -25.78 6.55
C LEU A 22 48.49 -25.76 6.13
N SER A 23 49.34 -24.94 6.77
CA SER A 23 50.78 -24.90 6.55
C SER A 23 51.44 -26.28 6.70
N ASP A 24 52.46 -26.51 5.86
CA ASP A 24 53.21 -27.77 5.78
C ASP A 24 53.89 -28.10 7.13
N PRO A 25 54.05 -29.37 7.56
CA PRO A 25 54.58 -29.72 8.87
C PRO A 25 55.97 -29.12 9.18
N GLN A 26 56.81 -28.92 8.16
CA GLN A 26 58.11 -28.25 8.31
C GLN A 26 58.00 -26.74 8.58
N GLN A 27 56.95 -26.09 8.10
CA GLN A 27 56.65 -24.68 8.43
C GLN A 27 55.99 -24.55 9.80
N LYS A 28 55.24 -25.56 10.22
CA LYS A 28 54.59 -25.61 11.54
C LYS A 28 55.59 -25.57 12.71
N GLU A 29 56.70 -26.31 12.61
CA GLU A 29 57.77 -26.26 13.62
C GLU A 29 58.43 -24.87 13.69
N GLN A 30 58.56 -24.16 12.55
CA GLN A 30 59.06 -22.78 12.52
C GLN A 30 58.04 -21.75 13.03
N GLU A 31 56.75 -21.91 12.73
CA GLU A 31 55.67 -21.02 13.16
C GLU A 31 55.35 -21.16 14.66
N GLU A 32 55.51 -22.37 15.25
CA GLU A 32 55.42 -22.57 16.69
C GLU A 32 56.52 -21.83 17.45
N GLU A 33 57.75 -21.77 16.92
CA GLU A 33 58.87 -21.06 17.53
C GLU A 33 58.82 -19.52 17.34
N THR A 34 58.24 -19.04 16.25
CA THR A 34 58.29 -17.60 15.87
C THR A 34 56.99 -16.83 16.11
N ASN A 35 55.83 -17.47 15.96
CA ASN A 35 54.51 -16.81 15.94
C ASN A 35 53.52 -17.35 16.98
N GLY A 36 53.98 -18.14 17.95
CA GLY A 36 53.18 -18.58 19.10
C GLY A 36 52.22 -19.74 18.84
N GLY A 37 52.36 -20.42 17.69
CA GLY A 37 51.56 -21.59 17.33
C GLY A 37 50.07 -21.30 17.08
N LEU A 38 49.31 -22.37 16.85
CA LEU A 38 47.88 -22.31 16.49
C LEU A 38 47.01 -21.58 17.53
N ASP A 39 47.30 -21.77 18.81
CA ASP A 39 46.53 -21.15 19.90
C ASP A 39 46.68 -19.62 19.92
N ALA A 40 47.86 -19.08 19.61
CA ALA A 40 48.08 -17.64 19.53
C ALA A 40 47.33 -17.02 18.32
N GLN A 41 47.27 -17.72 17.20
CA GLN A 41 46.52 -17.27 16.03
C GLN A 41 45.00 -17.33 16.27
N LEU A 42 44.52 -18.39 16.94
CA LEU A 42 43.12 -18.51 17.30
C LEU A 42 42.71 -17.45 18.33
N ALA A 43 43.60 -17.09 19.26
CA ALA A 43 43.42 -15.96 20.16
C ALA A 43 43.38 -14.62 19.41
N THR A 44 44.25 -14.42 18.42
CA THR A 44 44.27 -13.24 17.55
C THR A 44 42.96 -13.12 16.75
N LEU A 45 42.48 -14.22 16.18
CA LEU A 45 41.21 -14.25 15.45
C LEU A 45 40.03 -13.93 16.37
N LYS A 46 39.99 -14.50 17.58
CA LYS A 46 38.96 -14.18 18.59
C LYS A 46 38.98 -12.70 18.98
N SER A 47 40.17 -12.13 19.17
CA SER A 47 40.33 -10.71 19.48
C SER A 47 39.85 -9.82 18.32
N SER A 48 40.24 -10.15 17.08
CA SER A 48 39.79 -9.46 15.87
C SER A 48 38.27 -9.53 15.73
N PHE A 49 37.65 -10.67 16.01
CA PHE A 49 36.20 -10.81 15.97
C PHE A 49 35.49 -9.90 16.98
N LEU A 50 35.99 -9.83 18.21
CA LEU A 50 35.46 -8.93 19.26
C LEU A 50 35.58 -7.45 18.87
N GLU A 51 36.70 -7.07 18.27
CA GLU A 51 36.93 -5.70 17.81
C GLU A 51 36.01 -5.32 16.65
N ILE A 52 35.87 -6.21 15.67
CA ILE A 52 34.95 -6.06 14.53
C ILE A 52 33.49 -5.99 15.02
N GLU A 53 33.10 -6.79 16.02
CA GLU A 53 31.76 -6.73 16.62
C GLU A 53 31.50 -5.36 17.26
N ASN A 54 32.48 -4.81 17.97
CA ASN A 54 32.37 -3.49 18.58
C ASN A 54 32.26 -2.38 17.51
N GLN A 55 33.08 -2.45 16.46
CA GLN A 55 33.03 -1.52 15.34
C GLN A 55 31.70 -1.61 14.58
N LEU A 56 31.13 -2.81 14.42
CA LEU A 56 29.81 -3.01 13.82
C LEU A 56 28.70 -2.36 14.66
N LYS A 57 28.75 -2.51 15.99
CA LYS A 57 27.82 -1.84 16.91
C LYS A 57 27.91 -0.32 16.77
N GLU A 58 29.12 0.22 16.62
CA GLU A 58 29.34 1.65 16.41
C GLU A 58 28.77 2.14 15.07
N ILE A 59 29.01 1.41 13.97
CA ILE A 59 28.44 1.71 12.66
C ILE A 59 26.91 1.71 12.73
N ARG A 60 26.32 0.70 13.39
CA ARG A 60 24.87 0.62 13.60
C ARG A 60 24.35 1.83 14.38
N LEU A 61 25.03 2.22 15.45
CA LEU A 61 24.63 3.38 16.26
C LEU A 61 24.69 4.68 15.45
N LYS A 62 25.75 4.87 14.65
CA LYS A 62 25.90 6.02 13.75
C LYS A 62 24.84 6.04 12.65
N ALA A 63 24.49 4.89 12.09
CA ALA A 63 23.42 4.77 11.10
C ALA A 63 22.04 5.11 11.69
N LEU A 64 21.75 4.70 12.92
CA LEU A 64 20.52 5.07 13.63
C LEU A 64 20.48 6.57 13.97
N GLY A 65 21.63 7.19 14.24
CA GLY A 65 21.75 8.64 14.48
C GLY A 65 21.83 9.50 13.21
N SER A 66 21.86 8.89 12.02
CA SER A 66 22.01 9.60 10.75
C SER A 66 20.70 10.31 10.36
N LYS A 67 20.62 11.60 10.71
CA LYS A 67 19.52 12.51 10.36
C LYS A 67 19.33 12.67 8.84
N GLU A 68 20.39 12.48 8.05
CA GLU A 68 20.36 12.63 6.59
C GLU A 68 19.56 11.52 5.89
N LEU A 69 19.72 10.26 6.35
CA LEU A 69 18.86 9.14 5.93
C LEU A 69 17.39 9.41 6.29
N SER A 70 17.14 9.91 7.50
CA SER A 70 15.79 10.27 7.97
C SER A 70 15.14 11.37 7.12
N VAL A 71 15.88 12.43 6.78
CA VAL A 71 15.37 13.52 5.92
C VAL A 71 15.14 13.03 4.49
N THR A 72 16.01 12.18 3.97
CA THR A 72 15.86 11.61 2.61
C THR A 72 14.61 10.74 2.50
N GLU A 73 14.36 9.90 3.50
CA GLU A 73 13.16 9.06 3.58
C GLU A 73 11.90 9.91 3.77
N SER A 74 11.94 10.91 4.65
CA SER A 74 10.85 11.88 4.83
C SER A 74 10.52 12.61 3.52
N ASN A 75 11.52 13.09 2.79
CA ASN A 75 11.33 13.71 1.48
C ASN A 75 10.72 12.75 0.44
N LYS A 76 11.10 11.47 0.47
CA LYS A 76 10.52 10.44 -0.40
C LYS A 76 9.04 10.22 -0.10
N LEU A 77 8.67 10.16 1.19
CA LEU A 77 7.28 10.04 1.63
C LEU A 77 6.46 11.27 1.20
N LEU A 78 6.98 12.48 1.44
CA LEU A 78 6.31 13.72 1.04
C LEU A 78 6.09 13.81 -0.47
N LYS A 79 7.06 13.40 -1.30
CA LYS A 79 6.87 13.35 -2.76
C LYS A 79 5.75 12.41 -3.15
N ARG A 80 5.69 11.22 -2.57
CA ARG A 80 4.61 10.25 -2.84
C ARG A 80 3.24 10.82 -2.46
N ASP A 81 3.13 11.46 -1.30
CA ASP A 81 1.88 12.11 -0.86
C ASP A 81 1.45 13.23 -1.82
N ILE A 82 2.40 14.06 -2.28
CA ILE A 82 2.14 15.10 -3.29
C ILE A 82 1.62 14.48 -4.59
N ASP A 83 2.22 13.39 -5.06
CA ASP A 83 1.81 12.74 -6.31
C ASP A 83 0.40 12.13 -6.22
N ILE A 84 0.06 11.51 -5.08
CA ILE A 84 -1.30 11.03 -4.81
C ILE A 84 -2.29 12.20 -4.84
N LYS A 85 -1.97 13.29 -4.13
CA LYS A 85 -2.83 14.48 -4.09
C LYS A 85 -3.03 15.10 -5.47
N LYS A 86 -1.97 15.20 -6.29
CA LYS A 86 -2.08 15.67 -7.67
C LYS A 86 -2.99 14.79 -8.52
N SER A 87 -2.84 13.46 -8.41
CA SER A 87 -3.71 12.50 -9.11
C SER A 87 -5.17 12.67 -8.71
N THR A 88 -5.44 12.81 -7.40
CA THR A 88 -6.79 13.03 -6.88
C THR A 88 -7.39 14.35 -7.37
N ILE A 89 -6.60 15.44 -7.37
CA ILE A 89 -7.03 16.74 -7.91
C ILE A 89 -7.39 16.61 -9.39
N ALA A 90 -6.56 15.94 -10.19
CA ALA A 90 -6.84 15.73 -11.61
C ALA A 90 -8.16 14.97 -11.83
N LYS A 91 -8.42 13.91 -11.05
CA LYS A 91 -9.68 13.16 -11.11
C LYS A 91 -10.89 14.04 -10.81
N TYR A 92 -10.82 14.86 -9.76
CA TYR A 92 -11.93 15.74 -9.41
C TYR A 92 -12.10 16.88 -10.41
N ALA A 93 -11.01 17.43 -10.96
CA ALA A 93 -11.07 18.42 -12.03
C ALA A 93 -11.82 17.88 -13.25
N THR A 94 -11.52 16.65 -13.70
CA THR A 94 -12.25 16.02 -14.80
C THR A 94 -13.73 15.79 -14.46
N LYS A 95 -14.06 15.37 -13.23
CA LYS A 95 -15.47 15.22 -12.82
C LYS A 95 -16.22 16.55 -12.88
N ILE A 96 -15.59 17.64 -12.43
CA ILE A 96 -16.17 18.98 -12.49
C ILE A 96 -16.41 19.38 -13.95
N GLU A 97 -15.44 19.21 -14.83
CA GLU A 97 -15.59 19.51 -16.27
C GLU A 97 -16.72 18.70 -16.93
N THR A 98 -16.93 17.46 -16.48
CA THR A 98 -18.06 16.63 -16.93
C THR A 98 -19.39 17.20 -16.41
N TRP A 99 -19.49 17.50 -15.11
CA TRP A 99 -20.70 18.07 -14.52
C TRP A 99 -21.05 19.44 -15.11
N GLU A 100 -20.06 20.26 -15.45
CA GLU A 100 -20.27 21.54 -16.14
C GLU A 100 -20.97 21.37 -17.49
N LYS A 101 -20.78 20.24 -18.18
CA LYS A 101 -21.46 19.92 -19.44
C LYS A 101 -22.82 19.27 -19.24
N GLU A 102 -22.96 18.42 -18.24
CA GLU A 102 -24.17 17.62 -18.01
C GLU A 102 -25.28 18.41 -17.29
N LEU A 103 -24.93 19.26 -16.32
CA LEU A 103 -25.91 20.01 -15.52
C LEU A 103 -26.83 20.91 -16.35
N PRO A 104 -26.35 21.67 -17.36
CA PRO A 104 -27.24 22.45 -18.22
C PRO A 104 -28.23 21.59 -19.00
N VAL A 105 -27.80 20.43 -19.51
CA VAL A 105 -28.66 19.50 -20.25
C VAL A 105 -29.72 18.89 -19.33
N LEU A 106 -29.31 18.49 -18.13
CA LEU A 106 -30.25 17.94 -17.14
C LEU A 106 -31.27 18.99 -16.68
N LYS A 107 -30.84 20.24 -16.51
CA LYS A 107 -31.72 21.38 -16.21
C LYS A 107 -32.74 21.60 -17.33
N GLU A 108 -32.29 21.66 -18.59
CA GLU A 108 -33.20 21.84 -19.74
C GLU A 108 -34.19 20.67 -19.85
N ASN A 109 -33.73 19.43 -19.67
CA ASN A 109 -34.60 18.25 -19.71
C ASN A 109 -35.62 18.24 -18.57
N SER A 110 -35.22 18.67 -17.37
CA SER A 110 -36.12 18.84 -16.23
C SER A 110 -37.18 19.90 -16.51
N GLU A 111 -36.78 21.07 -17.02
CA GLU A 111 -37.71 22.15 -17.39
C GLU A 111 -38.69 21.68 -18.48
N LYS A 112 -38.23 20.95 -19.50
CA LYS A 112 -39.09 20.35 -20.54
C LYS A 112 -40.07 19.33 -19.96
N ALA A 113 -39.62 18.46 -19.06
CA ALA A 113 -40.48 17.46 -18.44
C ALA A 113 -41.56 18.11 -17.56
N VAL A 114 -41.23 19.17 -16.83
CA VAL A 114 -42.21 19.96 -16.05
C VAL A 114 -43.18 20.69 -16.98
N ALA A 115 -42.70 21.24 -18.10
CA ALA A 115 -43.56 21.89 -19.09
C ALA A 115 -44.56 20.92 -19.75
N LEU A 116 -44.13 19.71 -20.11
CA LEU A 116 -45.00 18.65 -20.66
C LEU A 116 -46.09 18.20 -19.67
N ARG A 117 -45.80 18.23 -18.37
CA ARG A 117 -46.81 17.94 -17.32
C ARG A 117 -47.75 19.12 -17.05
N THR A 118 -47.42 20.32 -17.51
CA THR A 118 -48.22 21.53 -17.26
C THR A 118 -48.92 22.05 -18.51
N ASP A 119 -48.67 21.49 -19.70
CA ASP A 119 -49.32 21.87 -20.96
C ASP A 119 -50.79 21.44 -21.09
N GLY A 120 -51.33 20.77 -20.07
CA GLY A 120 -52.73 20.32 -20.03
C GLY A 120 -52.96 18.92 -20.60
N THR A 121 -51.91 18.21 -21.04
CA THR A 121 -51.96 16.78 -21.37
C THR A 121 -51.56 15.90 -20.18
N ASP A 122 -51.70 16.41 -18.94
CA ASP A 122 -51.56 15.62 -17.71
C ASP A 122 -52.99 15.25 -17.25
N PHE A 123 -53.21 13.97 -16.93
CA PHE A 123 -54.45 13.29 -16.49
C PHE A 123 -55.39 12.67 -17.57
N ASP A 124 -55.46 11.32 -17.57
CA ASP A 124 -56.67 10.49 -17.79
C ASP A 124 -57.51 10.66 -19.07
N SER A 125 -56.88 10.91 -20.22
CA SER A 125 -57.60 11.00 -21.51
C SER A 125 -57.88 9.65 -22.21
N ASP A 126 -58.18 8.60 -21.45
CA ASP A 126 -58.93 7.44 -21.98
C ASP A 126 -59.58 6.65 -20.84
N ILE A 127 -60.41 7.33 -20.03
CA ILE A 127 -61.59 6.67 -19.48
C ILE A 127 -62.50 6.35 -20.68
N VAL A 128 -62.27 5.21 -21.29
CA VAL A 128 -63.32 4.53 -22.05
C VAL A 128 -64.30 4.02 -21.01
N VAL A 129 -65.29 4.84 -20.68
CA VAL A 129 -66.55 4.36 -20.09
C VAL A 129 -67.14 3.40 -21.12
N VAL A 130 -66.83 2.11 -20.99
CA VAL A 130 -67.59 1.07 -21.66
C VAL A 130 -68.98 1.11 -21.01
N PRO A 131 -70.05 1.42 -21.76
CA PRO A 131 -71.38 1.49 -21.19
C PRO A 131 -71.80 0.11 -20.71
N GLU A 132 -72.45 0.11 -19.56
CA GLU A 132 -72.96 -1.01 -18.79
C GLU A 132 -73.63 -2.09 -19.66
N THR A 133 -73.14 -3.33 -19.56
CA THR A 133 -74.01 -4.51 -19.51
C THR A 133 -73.68 -5.31 -18.27
N ILE A 134 -74.59 -5.17 -17.31
CA ILE A 134 -74.68 -5.81 -16.00
C ILE A 134 -74.79 -7.34 -16.17
N THR A 135 -73.96 -8.15 -15.50
CA THR A 135 -74.43 -9.11 -14.47
C THR A 135 -73.29 -9.91 -13.81
N THR A 136 -73.20 -9.74 -12.48
CA THR A 136 -72.84 -10.70 -11.43
C THR A 136 -71.40 -11.24 -11.32
N ASP A 137 -70.62 -10.50 -10.53
CA ASP A 137 -69.77 -10.98 -9.43
C ASP A 137 -70.54 -11.94 -8.47
N PRO A 138 -69.91 -12.76 -7.58
CA PRO A 138 -68.94 -12.23 -6.60
C PRO A 138 -67.83 -13.15 -6.02
N GLU A 139 -66.80 -12.46 -5.49
CA GLU A 139 -66.13 -12.69 -4.18
C GLU A 139 -65.11 -13.84 -4.04
N THR A 140 -63.95 -13.71 -3.38
CA THR A 140 -63.45 -12.67 -2.44
C THR A 140 -61.95 -12.86 -2.13
N THR A 141 -61.25 -11.72 -1.90
CA THR A 141 -60.24 -11.46 -0.83
C THR A 141 -58.83 -12.10 -0.92
N ALA A 142 -57.71 -11.45 -0.53
CA ALA A 142 -57.41 -10.13 0.05
C ALA A 142 -55.87 -9.95 0.22
N LYS A 143 -55.42 -8.68 0.31
CA LYS A 143 -54.19 -8.16 1.01
C LYS A 143 -52.82 -8.55 0.42
N ASP A 144 -51.73 -7.76 0.42
CA ASP A 144 -51.21 -6.58 1.14
C ASP A 144 -50.15 -5.90 0.22
N ASN A 145 -50.12 -4.58 0.03
CA ASN A 145 -49.21 -3.58 0.63
C ASN A 145 -47.69 -3.81 0.55
N HIS A 146 -47.00 -2.82 -0.08
CA HIS A 146 -45.60 -2.36 0.16
C HIS A 146 -44.46 -3.40 -0.04
N ALA A 147 -43.24 -3.11 -0.53
CA ALA A 147 -42.49 -1.90 -0.81
C ALA A 147 -41.36 -2.21 -1.81
N ALA A 148 -40.85 -1.15 -2.44
CA ALA A 148 -39.46 -0.88 -2.81
C ALA A 148 -38.46 -2.07 -2.75
N ASP A 149 -38.00 -2.49 -3.93
CA ASP A 149 -36.79 -3.29 -4.09
C ASP A 149 -35.59 -2.33 -3.97
N ASP A 150 -35.11 -2.17 -2.73
CA ASP A 150 -33.85 -1.49 -2.39
C ASP A 150 -32.69 -2.33 -2.92
N ASN A 151 -32.05 -1.80 -3.96
CA ASN A 151 -30.88 -2.37 -4.60
C ASN A 151 -29.62 -1.81 -3.93
N ASP A 152 -29.40 -2.21 -2.67
CA ASP A 152 -28.19 -1.92 -1.89
C ASP A 152 -27.26 -3.15 -1.92
N GLU A 153 -26.47 -3.27 -2.99
CA GLU A 153 -25.26 -4.12 -2.99
C GLU A 153 -24.12 -3.32 -2.35
N ASP A 154 -24.14 -3.23 -1.02
CA ASP A 154 -22.99 -2.78 -0.23
C ASP A 154 -21.91 -3.88 -0.25
N GLU A 155 -20.89 -3.67 -1.06
CA GLU A 155 -19.67 -4.47 -1.12
C GLU A 155 -18.85 -4.19 0.16
N ASP A 156 -19.03 -5.03 1.18
CA ASP A 156 -18.29 -5.01 2.45
C ASP A 156 -16.77 -5.07 2.20
N VAL A 157 -16.09 -3.92 2.31
CA VAL A 157 -14.62 -3.84 2.30
C VAL A 157 -14.10 -4.08 3.73
N GLU A 158 -13.77 -5.33 4.04
CA GLU A 158 -13.09 -5.73 5.27
C GLU A 158 -11.62 -5.26 5.23
N PHE A 159 -11.26 -4.28 6.07
CA PHE A 159 -9.87 -3.89 6.30
C PHE A 159 -9.29 -4.77 7.42
N GLU A 160 -8.25 -5.54 7.12
CA GLU A 160 -7.43 -6.23 8.12
C GLU A 160 -6.66 -5.18 8.95
N GLU A 161 -6.92 -5.13 10.26
CA GLU A 161 -6.18 -4.27 11.20
C GLU A 161 -4.71 -4.71 11.31
N VAL A 162 -3.82 -3.71 11.31
CA VAL A 162 -2.36 -3.82 11.50
C VAL A 162 -2.01 -4.06 12.97
#